data_AF-A0A840G3P6-F1
#
_entry.id   AF-A0A840G3P6-F1
#
_cell.length_a   1.000
_cell.length_b   1.000
_cell.length_c   1.000
_cell.angle_alpha   90.00
_cell.angle_beta   90.00
_cell.angle_gamma   90.00
#
_symmetry.space_group_name_H-M   'P 1'
#
loop_
_entity.id
_entity.type
_entity.pdbx_description
1 polymer ?
#
loop_
_entity_poly.entity_id
_entity_poly.type
_entity_poly.pdbx_seq_one_letter_code
_entity_poly.pdbx_strand_id
1 'polypeptide(L)' 'MAGLDGQKVEAWMAFGEVVAVHVARSLLEEGVYDTAAARPTLRGGGPADYFEIAPHALFHMFRPKPVQAR' A
#
# COMPACT_ATOMS: atom_id res chain seq x y z
N MET A 1 7.28 -18.29 13.04
CA MET A 1 8.04 -17.99 11.81
C MET A 1 9.50 -18.28 12.08
N ALA A 2 10.21 -18.93 11.15
CA ALA A 2 11.62 -19.24 11.30
C ALA A 2 12.41 -18.64 10.12
N GLY A 3 13.64 -18.21 10.39
CA GLY A 3 14.58 -17.73 9.38
C GLY A 3 15.13 -18.89 8.53
N LEU A 4 15.88 -18.53 7.46
CA LEU A 4 16.57 -19.52 6.62
C LEU A 4 17.62 -20.33 7.40
N ASP A 5 18.09 -19.79 8.51
CA ASP A 5 19.00 -20.42 9.47
C ASP A 5 18.28 -21.33 10.49
N GLY A 6 16.95 -21.45 10.40
CA GLY A 6 16.12 -22.23 11.31
C GLY A 6 15.85 -21.56 12.66
N GLN A 7 16.37 -20.35 12.91
CA GLN A 7 16.13 -19.63 14.15
C GLN A 7 14.71 -19.08 14.20
N LYS A 8 14.10 -19.07 15.39
CA LYS A 8 12.79 -18.44 15.57
C LYS A 8 12.92 -16.94 15.42
N VAL A 9 12.04 -16.36 14.62
CA VAL A 9 11.93 -14.89 14.53
C VAL A 9 11.26 -14.37 15.79
N GLU A 10 11.89 -13.43 16.48
CA GLU A 10 11.33 -12.73 17.64
C GLU A 10 10.31 -11.65 17.21
N ALA A 11 9.27 -12.08 16.51
CA ALA A 11 8.18 -11.22 16.08
C ALA A 11 6.84 -11.94 16.12
N TRP A 12 5.78 -11.17 16.28
CA TRP A 12 4.40 -11.66 16.23
C TRP A 12 3.76 -11.24 14.91
N MET A 13 2.98 -12.15 14.33
CA MET A 13 2.14 -11.86 13.18
C MET A 13 0.68 -11.85 13.65
N ALA A 14 0.00 -10.74 13.40
CA ALA A 14 -1.42 -10.57 13.73
C ALA A 14 -2.27 -10.66 12.46
N PHE A 15 -3.39 -11.38 12.54
CA PHE A 15 -4.42 -11.45 11.51
C PHE A 15 -5.71 -10.84 12.05
N GLY A 16 -6.40 -10.08 11.21
CA GLY A 16 -7.67 -9.47 11.56
C GLY A 16 -8.56 -9.31 10.34
N GLU A 17 -9.87 -9.44 10.54
CA GLU A 17 -10.89 -9.14 9.54
C GLU A 17 -11.22 -7.64 9.59
N VAL A 18 -11.22 -6.98 8.43
CA VAL A 18 -11.64 -5.58 8.32
C VAL A 18 -13.17 -5.53 8.27
N VAL A 19 -13.79 -5.15 9.38
CA VAL A 19 -15.26 -5.02 9.48
C VAL A 19 -15.80 -3.64 9.11
N ALA A 20 -14.97 -2.60 9.21
CA ALA A 20 -15.30 -1.22 8.83
C ALA A 20 -14.03 -0.39 8.61
N VAL A 21 -14.14 0.69 7.80
CA VAL A 21 -13.08 1.68 7.60
C VAL A 21 -13.70 3.08 7.71
N HIS A 22 -13.07 3.96 8.50
CA HIS A 22 -13.46 5.37 8.58
C HIS A 22 -12.61 6.17 7.59
N VAL A 23 -13.25 6.76 6.59
CA VAL A 23 -12.61 7.62 5.59
C VAL A 23 -13.16 9.03 5.70
N ALA A 24 -12.28 10.03 5.74
CA ALA A 24 -12.70 11.42 5.66
C ALA A 24 -13.39 11.66 4.30
N ARG A 25 -14.63 12.16 4.32
CA ARG A 25 -15.46 12.32 3.10
C ARG A 25 -14.79 13.19 2.03
N SER A 26 -13.95 14.14 2.44
CA SER A 26 -13.19 15.00 1.52
C SER A 26 -12.13 14.26 0.69
N LEU A 27 -11.77 13.04 1.06
CA LEU A 27 -10.83 12.18 0.33
C LEU A 27 -11.53 11.21 -0.62
N LEU A 28 -12.84 11.36 -0.83
CA LEU A 28 -13.61 10.54 -1.75
C LEU A 28 -13.96 11.37 -2.99
N GLU A 29 -13.44 10.95 -4.14
CA GLU A 29 -13.80 11.46 -5.46
C GLU A 29 -14.68 10.43 -6.16
N GLU A 30 -15.95 10.76 -6.42
CA GLU A 30 -16.93 9.84 -7.02
C GLU A 30 -17.05 8.49 -6.28
N GLY A 31 -16.83 8.50 -4.96
CA GLY A 31 -16.86 7.31 -4.11
C GLY A 31 -15.55 6.50 -4.12
N VAL A 32 -14.53 6.95 -4.85
CA VAL A 32 -13.19 6.37 -4.88
C VAL A 32 -12.28 7.16 -3.95
N TYR A 33 -11.46 6.46 -3.17
CA TYR A 33 -10.49 7.09 -2.29
C TYR A 33 -9.32 7.68 -3.07
N ASP A 34 -9.14 9.00 -2.98
CA ASP A 34 -7.96 9.68 -3.51
C ASP A 34 -6.77 9.50 -2.57
N THR A 35 -5.90 8.56 -2.95
CA THR A 35 -4.69 8.21 -2.20
C THR A 35 -3.66 9.34 -2.19
N ALA A 36 -3.58 10.14 -3.26
CA ALA A 36 -2.59 11.20 -3.38
C ALA A 36 -3.01 12.43 -2.54
N ALA A 37 -4.30 12.78 -2.53
CA ALA A 37 -4.81 13.84 -1.66
C ALA A 37 -4.64 13.51 -0.17
N ALA A 38 -4.69 12.23 0.20
CA ALA A 38 -4.50 11.78 1.57
C ALA A 38 -3.06 11.89 2.09
N ARG A 39 -2.07 12.07 1.19
CA ARG A 39 -0.62 12.18 1.50
C ARG A 39 -0.14 11.14 2.54
N PRO A 40 -0.39 9.84 2.33
CA PRO A 40 0.06 8.81 3.28
C PRO A 40 1.59 8.83 3.40
N THR A 41 2.07 8.71 4.63
CA THR A 41 3.51 8.64 4.93
C THR A 41 4.02 7.21 4.83
N LEU A 42 5.09 7.02 4.06
CA LEU A 42 5.77 5.74 3.86
C LEU A 42 7.13 5.77 4.53
N ARG A 43 7.53 4.65 5.13
CA ARG A 43 8.86 4.50 5.70
C ARG A 43 9.89 4.26 4.60
N GLY A 44 10.96 5.06 4.60
CA GLY A 44 12.14 4.90 3.76
C GLY A 44 13.20 3.98 4.37
N GLY A 45 14.20 3.65 3.56
CA GLY A 45 15.27 2.72 3.93
C GLY A 45 16.31 3.28 4.90
N GLY A 46 16.49 4.61 4.97
CA GLY A 46 17.42 5.23 5.91
C GLY A 46 16.90 5.23 7.36
N PRO A 47 17.77 5.57 8.34
CA PRO A 47 17.43 5.56 9.76
C PRO A 47 16.26 6.49 10.16
N ALA A 48 15.99 7.52 9.35
CA ALA A 48 14.90 8.47 9.60
C ALA A 48 14.17 8.90 8.31
N ASP A 49 14.31 8.14 7.23
CA ASP A 49 13.74 8.55 5.94
C ASP A 49 12.26 8.26 5.91
N TYR A 50 11.46 9.24 5.48
CA TYR A 50 10.04 9.10 5.21
C TYR A 50 9.68 9.86 3.95
N PHE A 51 8.69 9.33 3.23
CA PHE A 51 8.18 9.90 1.99
C PHE A 51 6.67 10.04 2.07
N GLU A 52 6.10 10.90 1.23
CA GLU A 52 4.66 10.95 1.02
C GLU A 52 4.33 10.57 -0.43
N ILE A 53 3.16 9.97 -0.63
CA ILE A 53 2.60 9.86 -1.98
C ILE A 53 2.05 11.23 -2.39
N ALA A 54 2.45 11.70 -3.57
CA ALA A 54 2.00 12.96 -4.15
C ALA A 54 1.41 12.74 -5.55
N PRO A 55 0.50 13.61 -6.04
CA PRO A 55 -0.19 13.41 -7.32
C PRO A 55 0.74 13.24 -8.52
N HIS A 56 1.88 13.92 -8.55
CA HIS A 56 2.85 13.87 -9.66
C HIS A 56 3.56 12.51 -9.79
N ALA A 57 3.49 11.65 -8.76
CA ALA A 57 4.07 10.31 -8.79
C ALA A 57 3.09 9.25 -9.34
N LEU A 58 1.82 9.60 -9.57
CA LEU A 58 0.81 8.67 -10.06
C LEU A 58 0.99 8.38 -11.54
N PHE A 59 1.06 7.10 -11.89
CA PHE A 59 0.94 6.60 -13.26
C PHE A 59 0.09 5.34 -13.26
N HIS A 60 -0.62 5.08 -14.37
CA HIS A 60 -1.55 3.96 -14.45
C HIS A 60 -0.90 2.75 -15.11
N MET A 61 -0.83 1.64 -14.36
CA MET A 61 -0.34 0.35 -14.84
C MET A 61 -1.51 -0.63 -14.94
N PHE A 62 -2.06 -0.78 -16.14
CA PHE A 62 -3.15 -1.74 -16.37
C PHE A 62 -2.58 -3.14 -16.57
N ARG A 63 -3.31 -4.16 -16.11
CA ARG A 63 -2.97 -5.57 -16.38
C ARG A 63 -2.87 -5.77 -17.91
N PRO A 64 -1.75 -6.31 -18.43
CA PRO A 64 -1.64 -6.65 -19.84
C PRO A 64 -2.77 -7.59 -20.27
N LYS A 65 -3.43 -7.30 -21.39
CA LYS A 65 -4.36 -8.25 -22.00
C LYS A 65 -3.56 -9.37 -22.66
N PRO A 66 -4.05 -10.63 -22.64
CA PRO A 66 -3.42 -11.68 -23.42
C PRO A 66 -3.29 -11.21 -24.87
N VAL A 67 -2.10 -11.40 -25.46
CA VAL A 67 -1.95 -11.22 -26.89
C VAL A 67 -2.83 -12.28 -27.54
N GLN A 68 -3.85 -11.85 -28.28
CA GLN A 68 -4.62 -12.79 -29.09
C GLN A 68 -3.66 -13.40 -30.12
N ALA A 69 -3.43 -14.71 -30.02
CA ALA A 69 -2.69 -15.44 -31.04
C ALA A 69 -3.45 -15.28 -32.37
N ARG A 70 -2.72 -14.88 -33.42
CA ARG A 70 -3.22 -14.87 -34.79
C ARG A 70 -3.46 -16.30 -35.27
#